data_AF-A0A6N7PD86-F1
#
_entry.id   AF-A0A6N7PD86-F1
#
_cell.length_a   1.000
_cell.length_b   1.000
_cell.length_c   1.000
_cell.angle_alpha   90.00
_cell.angle_beta   90.00
_cell.angle_gamma   90.00
#
_symmetry.space_group_name_H-M   'P 1'
#
loop_
_entity.id
_entity.type
_entity.pdbx_description
1 polymer ?
#
loop_
_entity_poly.entity_id
_entity_poly.type
_entity_poly.pdbx_seq_one_letter_code
_entity_poly.pdbx_strand_id
1 'polypeptide(L)'
;MMRRTVLICLLVVLGTYCFAQQGPAGEMQQNKVRITNWKRTVYRFAPDYWDNKQQDEIVAKIGQEEFEKMKAFADKPVVPAEMSMISGKARKDSVAQSERLNRLNIYRIATYTHVSKSGKVFEMAVLHVPYEENRAWDDQVKWGPLYFFIENRFVEEMQK
;
A
#
# COMPACT_ATOMS: atom_id res chain seq x y z
N MET A 1 -27.27 -7.40 48.58
CA MET A 1 -27.16 -6.22 47.69
C MET A 1 -25.76 -6.00 47.08
N MET A 2 -24.69 -6.72 47.46
CA MET A 2 -23.31 -6.49 46.96
C MET A 2 -22.97 -7.03 45.55
N ARG A 3 -23.82 -7.85 44.91
CA ARG A 3 -23.48 -8.51 43.63
C ARG A 3 -23.66 -7.62 42.39
N ARG A 4 -24.46 -6.55 42.46
CA ARG A 4 -24.70 -5.67 41.30
C ARG A 4 -23.60 -4.64 41.08
N THR A 5 -22.97 -4.15 42.15
CA THR A 5 -21.92 -3.11 42.07
C THR A 5 -20.61 -3.67 41.49
N VAL A 6 -20.29 -4.93 41.78
CA VAL A 6 -19.08 -5.60 41.26
C VAL A 6 -19.15 -5.82 39.74
N LEU A 7 -20.35 -6.12 39.22
CA LEU A 7 -20.55 -6.35 37.77
C LEU A 7 -20.37 -5.07 36.95
N ILE A 8 -20.77 -3.92 37.48
CA ILE A 8 -20.64 -2.62 36.81
C ILE A 8 -19.15 -2.23 36.72
N CYS A 9 -18.38 -2.43 37.78
CA CYS A 9 -16.95 -2.15 37.76
C CYS A 9 -16.18 -3.03 36.76
N LEU A 10 -16.57 -4.31 36.63
CA LEU A 10 -15.96 -5.23 35.66
C LEU A 10 -16.23 -4.81 34.20
N LEU A 11 -17.45 -4.33 33.90
CA LEU A 11 -17.81 -3.85 32.56
C LEU A 11 -17.08 -2.54 32.18
N VAL A 12 -16.86 -1.64 33.14
CA VAL A 12 -16.10 -0.41 32.90
C VAL A 12 -14.63 -0.71 32.61
N VAL A 13 -14.02 -1.66 33.34
CA VAL A 13 -12.63 -2.07 33.10
C VAL A 13 -12.48 -2.75 31.73
N LEU A 14 -13.38 -3.68 31.37
CA LEU A 14 -13.37 -4.33 30.06
C LEU A 14 -13.54 -3.34 28.89
N GLY A 15 -14.39 -2.31 29.06
CA GLY A 15 -14.55 -1.25 28.06
C GLY A 15 -13.26 -0.46 27.80
N THR A 16 -12.49 -0.15 28.86
CA THR A 16 -11.21 0.57 28.69
C THR A 16 -10.14 -0.24 27.97
N TYR A 17 -10.12 -1.57 28.11
CA TYR A 17 -9.18 -2.43 27.37
C TYR A 17 -9.54 -2.54 25.88
N CYS A 18 -10.83 -2.53 25.51
CA CYS A 18 -11.23 -2.50 24.11
C CYS A 18 -10.90 -1.16 23.42
N PHE A 19 -10.99 -0.03 24.13
CA PHE A 19 -10.61 1.28 23.58
C PHE A 19 -9.08 1.49 23.53
N ALA A 20 -8.32 0.88 24.43
CA ALA A 20 -6.85 0.99 24.44
C ALA A 20 -6.15 0.19 23.32
N GLN A 21 -6.85 -0.74 22.66
CA GLN A 21 -6.33 -1.46 21.49
C GLN A 21 -6.63 -0.76 20.15
N GLN A 22 -7.44 0.29 20.16
CA GLN A 22 -7.55 1.23 19.06
C GLN A 22 -6.66 2.42 19.38
N GLY A 23 -5.34 2.19 19.40
CA GLY A 23 -4.39 3.29 19.26
C GLY A 23 -4.80 4.13 18.04
N PRO A 24 -4.58 5.46 18.06
CA PRO A 24 -4.91 6.29 16.90
C PRO A 24 -4.33 5.59 15.68
N ALA A 25 -5.20 5.21 14.73
CA ALA A 25 -4.76 4.67 13.45
C ALA A 25 -3.67 5.63 12.98
N GLY A 26 -2.42 5.15 12.97
CA GLY A 26 -1.26 6.02 12.81
C GLY A 26 -1.53 6.89 11.60
N GLU A 27 -1.47 8.21 11.77
CA GLU A 27 -1.60 9.13 10.65
C GLU A 27 -0.66 8.61 9.56
N MET A 28 -1.26 8.15 8.47
CA MET A 28 -0.53 7.49 7.41
C MET A 28 0.52 8.49 6.93
N GLN A 29 1.79 8.23 7.23
CA GLN A 29 2.86 9.14 6.89
C GLN A 29 3.11 9.01 5.38
N GLN A 30 2.24 9.67 4.61
CA GLN A 30 2.24 9.63 3.15
C GLN A 30 3.37 10.51 2.64
N ASN A 31 4.56 9.90 2.51
CA ASN A 31 5.68 10.55 1.85
C ASN A 31 5.45 10.45 0.34
N LYS A 32 5.39 11.60 -0.34
CA LYS A 32 5.36 11.63 -1.80
C LYS A 32 6.70 11.11 -2.32
N VAL A 33 6.66 10.22 -3.30
CA VAL A 33 7.84 9.53 -3.82
C VAL A 33 7.87 9.52 -5.34
N ARG A 34 9.06 9.24 -5.88
CA ARG A 34 9.27 8.88 -7.30
C ARG A 34 9.94 7.52 -7.39
N ILE A 35 9.77 6.85 -8.54
CA ILE A 35 10.46 5.58 -8.82
C ILE A 35 11.63 5.85 -9.75
N THR A 36 12.83 5.42 -9.33
CA THR A 36 14.07 5.65 -10.08
C THR A 36 14.29 4.64 -11.19
N ASN A 37 13.61 3.50 -11.13
CA ASN A 37 13.78 2.42 -12.10
C ASN A 37 12.48 1.64 -12.34
N TRP A 38 11.68 2.13 -13.30
CA TRP A 38 10.44 1.49 -13.74
C TRP A 38 10.64 0.18 -14.52
N LYS A 39 11.89 -0.16 -14.91
CA LYS A 39 12.24 -1.46 -15.50
C LYS A 39 12.21 -2.60 -14.49
N ARG A 40 12.22 -2.28 -13.19
CA ARG A 40 12.08 -3.28 -12.14
C ARG A 40 10.63 -3.73 -12.06
N THR A 41 10.45 -5.02 -11.79
CA THR A 41 9.11 -5.61 -11.72
C THR A 41 8.32 -4.89 -10.63
N VAL A 42 7.33 -4.12 -11.06
CA VAL A 42 6.26 -3.69 -10.17
C VAL A 42 5.29 -4.84 -10.13
N TYR A 43 5.22 -5.48 -8.96
CA TYR A 43 4.41 -6.68 -8.82
C TYR A 43 2.94 -6.30 -8.69
N ARG A 44 2.09 -7.05 -9.38
CA ARG A 44 0.73 -7.29 -8.93
C ARG A 44 0.76 -8.60 -8.17
N PHE A 45 0.23 -8.58 -6.96
CA PHE A 45 0.19 -9.76 -6.12
C PHE A 45 -1.18 -10.41 -6.22
N ALA A 46 -1.18 -11.72 -6.43
CA ALA A 46 -2.39 -12.52 -6.35
C ALA A 46 -2.93 -12.49 -4.91
N PRO A 47 -4.24 -12.70 -4.70
CA PRO A 47 -4.85 -12.59 -3.37
C PRO A 47 -4.18 -13.47 -2.29
N ASP A 48 -3.66 -14.63 -2.67
CA ASP A 48 -2.96 -15.60 -1.81
C ASP A 48 -1.55 -15.15 -1.38
N TYR A 49 -1.00 -14.13 -2.03
CA TYR A 49 0.27 -13.53 -1.62
C TYR A 49 0.21 -12.98 -0.20
N TRP A 50 -0.97 -12.56 0.25
CA TRP A 50 -1.16 -11.81 1.48
C TRP A 50 -1.28 -12.69 2.73
N ASP A 51 -1.45 -14.00 2.59
CA ASP A 51 -1.73 -14.91 3.72
C ASP A 51 -0.43 -15.30 4.48
N ASN A 52 0.42 -14.33 4.81
CA ASN A 52 1.71 -14.56 5.47
C ASN A 52 2.14 -13.40 6.40
N LYS A 53 3.31 -13.52 7.04
CA LYS A 53 3.88 -12.52 7.98
C LYS A 53 3.96 -11.08 7.45
N GLN A 54 3.97 -10.88 6.13
CA GLN A 54 4.00 -9.56 5.49
C GLN A 54 2.69 -8.80 5.74
N GLN A 55 1.57 -9.51 5.90
CA GLN A 55 0.29 -8.89 6.24
C GLN A 55 0.39 -8.14 7.57
N ASP A 56 0.92 -8.76 8.61
CA ASP A 56 0.99 -8.14 9.95
C ASP A 56 1.84 -6.85 9.92
N GLU A 57 2.98 -6.88 9.21
CA GLU A 57 3.85 -5.70 9.04
C GLU A 57 3.16 -4.55 8.31
N ILE A 58 2.38 -4.86 7.28
CA ILE A 58 1.67 -3.85 6.49
C ILE A 58 0.47 -3.31 7.26
N VAL A 59 -0.35 -4.19 7.85
CA VAL A 59 -1.51 -3.81 8.68
C VAL A 59 -1.09 -2.94 9.84
N ALA A 60 0.05 -3.22 10.49
CA ALA A 60 0.58 -2.37 11.55
C ALA A 60 0.93 -0.94 11.08
N LYS A 61 1.17 -0.73 9.78
CA LYS A 61 1.54 0.57 9.19
C LYS A 61 0.36 1.34 8.60
N ILE A 62 -0.58 0.65 7.94
CA ILE A 62 -1.68 1.31 7.21
C ILE A 62 -3.06 1.04 7.82
N GLY A 63 -3.16 0.13 8.79
CA GLY A 63 -4.42 -0.32 9.38
C GLY A 63 -5.13 -1.38 8.54
N GLN A 64 -6.01 -2.15 9.19
CA GLN A 64 -6.72 -3.27 8.56
C GLN A 64 -7.61 -2.82 7.40
N GLU A 65 -8.33 -1.70 7.57
CA GLU A 65 -9.27 -1.21 6.54
C GLU A 65 -8.54 -0.87 5.23
N GLU A 66 -7.42 -0.15 5.32
CA GLU A 66 -6.64 0.22 4.13
C GLU A 66 -5.97 -1.00 3.51
N PHE A 67 -5.54 -1.97 4.33
CA PHE A 67 -5.01 -3.23 3.84
C PHE A 67 -6.04 -4.03 3.03
N GLU A 68 -7.28 -4.12 3.49
CA GLU A 68 -8.34 -4.79 2.72
C GLU A 68 -8.67 -4.06 1.41
N LYS A 69 -8.66 -2.71 1.39
CA LYS A 69 -8.78 -1.93 0.15
C LYS A 69 -7.63 -2.25 -0.80
N MET A 70 -6.40 -2.23 -0.31
CA MET A 70 -5.20 -2.57 -1.08
C MET A 70 -5.34 -3.95 -1.73
N LYS A 71 -5.72 -4.99 -0.96
CA LYS A 71 -5.96 -6.34 -1.48
C LYS A 71 -7.01 -6.35 -2.59
N ALA A 72 -8.13 -5.66 -2.39
CA ALA A 72 -9.23 -5.63 -3.35
C ALA A 72 -8.90 -4.88 -4.66
N PHE A 73 -7.97 -3.91 -4.63
CA PHE A 73 -7.57 -3.12 -5.79
C PHE A 73 -6.29 -3.62 -6.48
N ALA A 74 -5.43 -4.37 -5.78
CA ALA A 74 -4.24 -4.97 -6.38
C ALA A 74 -4.55 -5.92 -7.56
N ASP A 75 -5.74 -6.54 -7.54
CA ASP A 75 -6.20 -7.48 -8.57
C ASP A 75 -7.00 -6.81 -9.71
N LYS A 76 -7.42 -5.54 -9.56
CA LYS A 76 -8.31 -4.90 -10.54
C LYS A 76 -7.54 -4.38 -11.78
N PRO A 77 -7.94 -4.76 -13.00
CA PRO A 77 -7.20 -4.44 -14.22
C PRO A 77 -7.49 -3.05 -14.82
N VAL A 78 -8.40 -2.26 -14.23
CA VAL A 78 -8.76 -0.94 -14.77
C VAL A 78 -7.66 0.06 -14.42
N VAL A 79 -6.58 0.02 -15.18
CA VAL A 79 -5.47 0.96 -15.12
C VAL A 79 -5.20 1.48 -16.53
N PRO A 80 -4.70 2.71 -16.70
CA PRO A 80 -4.28 3.20 -18.01
C PRO A 80 -3.27 2.26 -18.66
N ALA A 81 -3.32 2.16 -20.00
CA ALA A 81 -2.54 1.19 -20.76
C ALA A 81 -1.03 1.29 -20.44
N GLU A 82 -0.52 2.50 -20.24
CA GLU A 82 0.88 2.78 -19.91
C GLU A 82 1.30 2.26 -18.53
N MET A 83 0.35 2.10 -17.60
CA MET A 83 0.56 1.48 -16.29
C MET A 83 0.36 -0.04 -16.35
N SER A 84 -0.50 -0.55 -17.23
CA SER A 84 -0.67 -2.00 -17.46
C SER A 84 0.53 -2.66 -18.14
N MET A 85 1.30 -1.89 -18.91
CA MET A 85 2.51 -2.37 -19.58
C MET A 85 3.64 -2.75 -18.60
N ILE A 86 3.52 -2.39 -17.32
CA ILE A 86 4.46 -2.73 -16.26
C ILE A 86 4.21 -4.17 -15.74
N SER A 87 2.99 -4.71 -15.90
CA SER A 87 2.59 -6.03 -15.39
C SER A 87 2.84 -7.21 -16.35
N GLY A 88 3.42 -6.99 -17.53
CA GLY A 88 3.63 -8.01 -18.56
C GLY A 88 5.09 -8.18 -18.97
N LYS A 89 5.50 -9.39 -19.38
CA LYS A 89 6.77 -9.61 -20.09
C LYS A 89 6.81 -8.67 -21.31
N ALA A 90 7.89 -7.90 -21.40
CA ALA A 90 8.10 -6.71 -22.23
C ALA A 90 7.51 -5.44 -21.58
N ARG A 91 8.29 -4.37 -21.42
CA ARG A 91 8.64 -3.54 -22.59
C ARG A 91 9.85 -2.63 -22.32
N LYS A 92 10.55 -2.31 -23.41
CA LYS A 92 11.58 -1.26 -23.49
C LYS A 92 11.00 0.03 -22.92
N ASP A 93 11.45 0.39 -21.73
CA ASP A 93 11.19 1.67 -21.09
C ASP A 93 11.86 2.76 -21.94
N SER A 94 11.06 3.57 -22.64
CA SER A 94 11.58 4.81 -23.21
C SER A 94 11.67 5.82 -22.08
N VAL A 95 12.72 6.67 -22.09
CA VAL A 95 12.90 7.73 -21.07
C VAL A 95 11.61 8.55 -20.89
N ALA A 96 10.89 8.82 -21.99
CA ALA A 96 9.61 9.52 -22.00
C ALA A 96 8.49 8.81 -21.20
N GLN A 97 8.45 7.47 -21.19
CA GLN A 97 7.46 6.72 -20.42
C GLN A 97 7.73 6.83 -18.92
N SER A 98 8.99 6.60 -18.51
CA SER A 98 9.43 6.78 -17.12
C SER A 98 9.18 8.19 -16.61
N GLU A 99 9.49 9.22 -17.40
CA GLU A 99 9.19 10.62 -17.06
C GLU A 99 7.69 10.85 -16.87
N ARG A 100 6.86 10.32 -17.78
CA ARG A 100 5.39 10.46 -17.68
C ARG A 100 4.83 9.76 -16.44
N LEU A 101 5.33 8.59 -16.07
CA LEU A 101 4.93 7.87 -14.86
C LEU A 101 5.36 8.60 -13.58
N ASN A 102 6.54 9.22 -13.59
CA ASN A 102 7.02 10.03 -12.45
C ASN A 102 6.28 11.37 -12.27
N ARG A 103 5.36 11.75 -13.18
CA ARG A 103 4.43 12.87 -12.96
C ARG A 103 3.25 12.51 -12.07
N LEU A 104 3.03 11.22 -11.80
CA LEU A 104 1.98 10.78 -10.89
C LEU A 104 2.27 11.26 -9.46
N ASN A 105 1.21 11.62 -8.74
CA ASN A 105 1.24 11.72 -7.29
C ASN A 105 1.25 10.31 -6.71
N ILE A 106 2.44 9.85 -6.31
CA ILE A 106 2.69 8.52 -5.74
C ILE A 106 3.12 8.70 -4.29
N TYR A 107 2.53 7.93 -3.39
CA TYR A 107 2.80 7.98 -1.95
C TYR A 107 3.31 6.64 -1.45
N ARG A 108 4.39 6.62 -0.68
CA ARG A 108 4.77 5.41 0.05
C ARG A 108 3.92 5.31 1.31
N ILE A 109 3.15 4.23 1.43
CA ILE A 109 2.24 4.00 2.56
C ILE A 109 2.77 2.95 3.53
N ALA A 110 3.63 2.03 3.07
CA ALA A 110 4.29 1.05 3.93
C ALA A 110 5.61 0.57 3.32
N THR A 111 6.45 -0.01 4.17
CA THR A 111 7.52 -0.91 3.75
C THR A 111 7.33 -2.27 4.41
N TYR A 112 7.90 -3.34 3.90
CA TYR A 112 7.88 -4.65 4.57
C TYR A 112 9.06 -5.50 4.12
N THR A 113 9.44 -6.46 4.95
CA THR A 113 10.51 -7.40 4.60
C THR A 113 9.97 -8.52 3.72
N HIS A 114 10.55 -8.70 2.53
CA HIS A 114 10.24 -9.81 1.65
C HIS A 114 11.42 -10.80 1.56
N VAL A 115 11.09 -12.08 1.59
CA VAL A 115 12.05 -13.18 1.38
C VAL A 115 11.68 -13.86 0.08
N SER A 116 12.57 -13.79 -0.92
CA SER A 116 12.33 -14.44 -2.21
C SER A 116 12.36 -15.96 -2.10
N LYS A 117 11.90 -16.64 -3.16
CA LYS A 117 12.02 -18.11 -3.30
C LYS A 117 13.46 -18.62 -3.19
N SER A 118 14.47 -17.77 -3.43
CA SER A 118 15.89 -18.11 -3.29
C SER A 118 16.46 -17.81 -1.90
N GLY A 119 15.61 -17.43 -0.92
CA GLY A 119 16.03 -17.03 0.42
C GLY A 119 16.62 -15.62 0.52
N LYS A 120 16.60 -14.83 -0.57
CA LYS A 120 17.14 -13.48 -0.54
C LYS A 120 16.17 -12.56 0.17
N VAL A 121 16.66 -11.85 1.18
CA VAL A 121 15.90 -10.83 1.92
C VAL A 121 16.07 -9.46 1.26
N PHE A 122 14.99 -8.73 1.08
CA PHE A 122 15.00 -7.34 0.67
C PHE A 122 13.76 -6.60 1.18
N GLU A 123 13.87 -5.29 1.31
CA GLU A 123 12.75 -4.43 1.70
C GLU A 123 11.92 -4.06 0.48
N MET A 124 10.61 -4.26 0.59
CA MET A 124 9.60 -3.84 -0.39
C MET A 124 8.91 -2.58 0.11
N ALA A 125 8.53 -1.71 -0.81
CA ALA A 125 7.67 -0.56 -0.58
C ALA A 125 6.28 -0.82 -1.17
N VAL A 126 5.26 -0.44 -0.41
CA VAL A 126 3.88 -0.34 -0.87
C VAL A 126 3.63 1.11 -1.23
N LEU A 127 3.32 1.35 -2.50
CA LEU A 127 3.04 2.69 -3.02
C LEU A 127 1.56 2.80 -3.37
N HIS A 128 0.95 3.90 -3.01
CA HIS A 128 -0.43 4.25 -3.31
C HIS A 128 -0.46 5.39 -4.34
N VAL A 129 -1.30 5.23 -5.36
CA VAL A 129 -1.57 6.27 -6.36
C VAL A 129 -3.07 6.59 -6.32
N PRO A 130 -3.48 7.69 -5.69
CA PRO A 130 -4.88 8.08 -5.61
C PRO A 130 -5.35 8.62 -6.97
N TYR A 131 -6.49 8.13 -7.47
CA TYR A 131 -7.09 8.65 -8.71
C TYR A 131 -7.36 10.15 -8.62
N GLU A 132 -7.90 10.61 -7.50
CA GLU A 132 -8.34 11.99 -7.28
C GLU A 132 -7.27 13.05 -7.58
N GLU A 133 -6.04 12.80 -7.13
CA GLU A 133 -4.92 13.70 -7.36
C GLU A 133 -4.26 13.51 -8.73
N ASN A 134 -4.64 12.46 -9.46
CA ASN A 134 -4.09 12.08 -10.75
C ASN A 134 -5.13 12.11 -11.88
N ARG A 135 -6.31 12.69 -11.65
CA ARG A 135 -7.41 12.74 -12.64
C ARG A 135 -6.99 13.34 -13.98
N ALA A 136 -6.12 14.35 -13.95
CA ALA A 136 -5.62 15.03 -15.15
C ALA A 136 -4.51 14.26 -15.88
N TRP A 137 -4.04 13.12 -15.34
CA TRP A 137 -3.00 12.32 -15.96
C TRP A 137 -3.53 11.55 -17.19
N ASP A 138 -4.79 11.12 -17.13
CA ASP A 138 -5.60 10.60 -18.24
C ASP A 138 -7.07 10.90 -17.92
N ASP A 139 -7.63 11.91 -18.59
CA ASP A 139 -8.98 12.41 -18.36
C ASP A 139 -10.08 11.53 -18.99
N GLN A 140 -9.69 10.57 -19.84
CA GLN A 140 -10.61 9.70 -20.55
C GLN A 140 -10.97 8.44 -19.76
N VAL A 141 -10.17 8.10 -18.75
CA VAL A 141 -10.31 6.86 -17.99
C VAL A 141 -10.49 7.14 -16.51
N LYS A 142 -11.58 6.62 -15.93
CA LYS A 142 -11.77 6.58 -14.48
C LYS A 142 -11.28 5.26 -13.92
N TRP A 143 -10.38 5.33 -12.95
CA TRP A 143 -9.80 4.16 -12.28
C TRP A 143 -9.92 4.29 -10.75
N GLY A 144 -9.75 3.18 -10.03
CA GLY A 144 -9.71 3.15 -8.56
C GLY A 144 -8.34 3.57 -8.01
N PRO A 145 -8.07 3.50 -6.70
CA PRO A 145 -6.70 3.62 -6.21
C PRO A 145 -5.82 2.51 -6.81
N LEU A 146 -4.56 2.84 -7.11
CA LEU A 146 -3.56 1.84 -7.51
C LEU A 146 -2.57 1.60 -6.41
N TYR A 147 -2.13 0.35 -6.33
CA TYR A 147 -1.07 -0.05 -5.43
C TYR A 147 0.06 -0.67 -6.23
N PHE A 148 1.26 -0.14 -6.05
CA PHE A 148 2.48 -0.67 -6.63
C PHE A 148 3.36 -1.26 -5.54
N PHE A 149 4.02 -2.36 -5.88
CA PHE A 149 4.93 -3.07 -5.00
C PHE A 149 6.29 -3.20 -5.67
N ILE A 150 7.30 -2.56 -5.08
CA ILE A 150 8.65 -2.46 -5.65
C ILE A 150 9.69 -2.52 -4.54
N GLU A 151 10.91 -2.97 -4.83
CA GLU A 151 12.01 -2.90 -3.84
C GLU A 151 12.23 -1.44 -3.41
N ASN A 152 12.29 -1.18 -2.10
CA ASN A 152 12.33 0.18 -1.54
C ASN A 152 13.55 0.97 -2.01
N ARG A 153 14.66 0.30 -2.37
CA ARG A 153 15.86 0.95 -2.94
C ARG A 153 15.62 1.67 -4.28
N PHE A 154 14.49 1.45 -4.95
CA PHE A 154 14.11 2.16 -6.18
C PHE A 154 13.11 3.29 -5.94
N VAL A 155 12.84 3.61 -4.69
CA VAL A 155 11.89 4.64 -4.27
C VAL A 155 12.67 5.77 -3.62
N GLU A 156 12.48 6.98 -4.13
CA GLU A 156 13.08 8.19 -3.57
C GLU A 156 11.99 9.13 -3.07
N GLU A 157 12.16 9.67 -1.86
CA GLU A 157 11.29 10.71 -1.32
C GLU A 157 11.48 12.01 -2.08
N MET A 158 10.36 12.64 -2.42
CA MET A 158 10.37 13.98 -2.98
C MET A 158 10.40 14.98 -1.82
N GLN A 159 11.46 15.78 -1.74
CA GLN A 159 11.51 16.90 -0.78
C GLN A 159 10.36 17.87 -1.08
N LYS A 160 9.67 18.31 -0.02
CA LYS A 160 8.56 19.27 -0.08
C LYS A 160 9.03 20.64 -0.57
#